data_AF-A0A4R3TCU8-F1
#
_entry.id   AF-A0A4R3TCU8-F1
#
_cell.length_a   1.000
_cell.length_b   1.000
_cell.length_c   1.000
_cell.angle_alpha   90.00
_cell.angle_beta   90.00
_cell.angle_gamma   90.00
#
_symmetry.space_group_name_H-M   'P 1'
#
loop_
_entity.id
_entity.type
_entity.pdbx_description
1 polymer ?
#
loop_
_entity_poly.entity_id
_entity_poly.type
_entity_poly.pdbx_seq_one_letter_code
_entity_poly.pdbx_strand_id
1 'polypeptide(L)'
;MEEDQEAVNLAADWADISQGLRKDLGHQAHSQWIKPIQPGNYCKETGTLDLYLPTEFSANWVADRFADRLSLAWKIARPDVRHVRILVHPGRRQLPELRLGSGGRPNSAPANDSAQGSADSIAAVLQGEAFAALGQGPVGIDASQTFTSFVTGQSNVLACNAAQRMSATETPQFSPLYLKGATGQGKTHLLHAIGHAYLANHPHARIFYCSAERFMVEFVQALRQNQMIEFKSRLRGFDLLLVDDIQFIIGKASAQEELLYTIDALLQEGKRLVFAADRAPQALDGVEPRLLSRLSMGLVADIQPADIELRRSILENRLGRFASVDVPADVIEFLARTINRNVRELVGGLNKLIAYAQLTGQAVSLQLAEEQLTDILSANRRRITIDEIQRTVCQFYRIDRTEMSSKRRARAVVRPRQVAMYLAKVLTPRSYPEIGRKFGGRDHSTVIHAVRLIEELRTRDADMDGDVRSLLRQLES
;
A
#
# COMPACT_ATOMS: atom_id res chain seq x y z
N MET A 1 42.92 23.53 -14.14
CA MET A 1 43.87 22.50 -13.64
C MET A 1 43.64 22.16 -12.18
N GLU A 2 43.71 23.07 -11.19
CA GLU A 2 43.39 22.72 -9.79
C GLU A 2 41.90 22.46 -9.53
N GLU A 3 40.98 23.27 -10.11
CA GLU A 3 39.52 23.06 -9.98
C GLU A 3 39.04 21.77 -10.66
N ASP A 4 39.62 21.44 -11.82
CA ASP A 4 39.28 20.20 -12.55
C ASP A 4 39.74 18.95 -11.78
N GLN A 5 40.90 19.02 -11.13
CA GLN A 5 41.42 17.91 -10.32
C GLN A 5 40.60 17.71 -9.04
N GLU A 6 40.06 18.80 -8.47
CA GLU A 6 39.21 18.76 -7.29
C GLU A 6 37.82 18.21 -7.58
N ALA A 7 37.24 18.57 -8.74
CA ALA A 7 35.98 18.00 -9.23
C ALA A 7 36.10 16.48 -9.51
N VAL A 8 37.24 16.04 -10.07
CA VAL A 8 37.51 14.61 -10.30
C VAL A 8 37.65 13.84 -8.99
N ASN A 9 38.31 14.41 -7.98
CA ASN A 9 38.43 13.77 -6.67
C ASN A 9 37.08 13.69 -5.94
N LEU A 10 36.23 14.71 -6.02
CA LEU A 10 34.88 14.69 -5.42
C LEU A 10 33.95 13.68 -6.09
N ALA A 11 34.08 13.46 -7.40
CA ALA A 11 33.33 12.44 -8.12
C ALA A 11 33.74 11.01 -7.71
N ALA A 12 35.04 10.79 -7.43
CA ALA A 12 35.55 9.53 -6.91
C ALA A 12 35.04 9.27 -5.48
N ASP A 13 35.13 10.26 -4.59
CA ASP A 13 34.62 10.15 -3.21
C ASP A 13 33.10 9.89 -3.19
N TRP A 14 32.35 10.50 -4.11
CA TRP A 14 30.91 10.24 -4.25
C TRP A 14 30.60 8.81 -4.69
N ALA A 15 31.42 8.20 -5.55
CA ALA A 15 31.21 6.82 -5.99
C ALA A 15 31.28 5.84 -4.80
N ASP A 16 32.25 6.03 -3.91
CA ASP A 16 32.45 5.22 -2.71
C ASP A 16 31.31 5.45 -1.68
N ILE A 17 30.95 6.72 -1.44
CA ILE A 17 29.82 7.08 -0.57
C ILE A 17 28.50 6.48 -1.08
N SER A 18 28.25 6.59 -2.39
CA SER A 18 27.05 6.07 -3.04
C SER A 18 26.96 4.55 -2.92
N GLN A 19 28.10 3.84 -3.02
CA GLN A 19 28.13 2.39 -2.83
C GLN A 19 27.89 1.98 -1.38
N GLY A 20 28.41 2.72 -0.40
CA GLY A 20 28.11 2.53 1.02
C GLY A 20 26.62 2.72 1.32
N LEU A 21 26.04 3.84 0.85
CA LEU A 21 24.62 4.14 1.02
C LEU A 21 23.70 3.12 0.35
N ARG A 22 24.14 2.43 -0.72
CA ARG A 22 23.38 1.34 -1.34
C ARG A 22 23.19 0.14 -0.41
N LYS A 23 24.18 -0.18 0.43
CA LYS A 23 24.08 -1.28 1.40
C LYS A 23 23.12 -0.94 2.54
N ASP A 24 23.09 0.32 2.96
CA ASP A 24 22.28 0.77 4.11
C ASP A 24 20.83 1.14 3.74
N LEU A 25 20.59 1.66 2.53
CA LEU A 25 19.28 2.14 2.08
C LEU A 25 18.51 1.12 1.23
N GLY A 26 19.18 0.06 0.78
CA GLY A 26 18.62 -0.93 -0.13
C GLY A 26 18.56 -0.44 -1.58
N HIS A 27 18.43 -1.41 -2.50
CA HIS A 27 18.62 -1.19 -3.94
C HIS A 27 17.62 -0.20 -4.55
N GLN A 28 16.37 -0.19 -4.10
CA GLN A 28 15.32 0.65 -4.68
C GLN A 28 15.47 2.12 -4.30
N ALA A 29 15.67 2.42 -3.01
CA ALA A 29 15.86 3.80 -2.56
C ALA A 29 17.15 4.42 -3.12
N HIS A 30 18.22 3.62 -3.20
CA HIS A 30 19.48 4.06 -3.82
C HIS A 30 19.32 4.40 -5.29
N SER A 31 18.71 3.49 -6.08
CA SER A 31 18.57 3.68 -7.52
C SER A 31 17.69 4.88 -7.88
N GLN A 32 16.68 5.18 -7.06
CA GLN A 32 15.70 6.22 -7.35
C GLN A 32 16.12 7.61 -6.87
N TRP A 33 16.83 7.71 -5.74
CA TRP A 33 17.03 9.00 -5.07
C TRP A 33 18.47 9.37 -4.81
N ILE A 34 19.37 8.39 -4.69
CA ILE A 34 20.78 8.63 -4.37
C ILE A 34 21.64 8.60 -5.64
N LYS A 35 21.42 7.61 -6.52
CA LYS A 35 22.12 7.50 -7.80
C LYS A 35 22.05 8.75 -8.70
N PRO A 36 20.95 9.52 -8.74
CA PRO A 36 20.86 10.73 -9.58
C PRO A 36 21.62 11.95 -9.05
N ILE A 37 22.18 11.88 -7.84
CA ILE A 37 22.89 13.01 -7.22
C ILE A 37 24.25 13.18 -7.89
N GLN A 38 24.58 14.42 -8.23
CA GLN A 38 25.89 14.80 -8.77
C GLN A 38 26.58 15.78 -7.81
N PRO A 39 27.80 15.49 -7.34
CA PRO A 39 28.56 16.45 -6.55
C PRO A 39 28.92 17.65 -7.42
N GLY A 40 28.71 18.83 -6.86
CA GLY A 40 28.90 20.12 -7.49
C GLY A 40 30.06 20.88 -6.89
N ASN A 41 29.89 22.19 -6.81
CA ASN A 41 30.95 23.08 -6.31
C ASN A 41 31.19 22.87 -4.81
N TYR A 42 32.47 22.88 -4.44
CA TYR A 42 32.92 22.85 -3.05
C TYR A 42 33.60 24.17 -2.68
N CYS A 43 33.09 24.83 -1.64
CA CYS A 43 33.68 26.09 -1.15
C CYS A 43 34.60 25.81 0.04
N LYS A 44 35.93 25.91 -0.17
CA LYS A 44 36.96 25.68 0.86
C LYS A 44 36.87 26.61 2.07
N GLU A 45 36.40 27.85 1.88
CA GLU A 45 36.30 28.85 2.96
C GLU A 45 35.13 28.57 3.92
N THR A 46 34.03 28.00 3.42
CA THR A 46 32.82 27.73 4.22
C THR A 46 32.62 26.25 4.54
N GLY A 47 33.40 25.35 3.93
CA GLY A 47 33.26 23.91 4.07
C GLY A 47 31.92 23.38 3.55
N THR A 48 31.29 24.09 2.61
CA THR A 48 29.98 23.72 2.04
C THR A 48 30.15 23.04 0.69
N LEU A 49 29.56 21.84 0.54
CA LEU A 49 29.50 21.09 -0.70
C LEU A 49 28.09 21.15 -1.29
N ASP A 50 27.99 21.56 -2.55
CA ASP A 50 26.73 21.54 -3.29
C ASP A 50 26.50 20.17 -3.94
N LEU A 51 25.29 19.61 -3.79
CA LEU A 51 24.85 18.37 -4.42
C LEU A 51 23.69 18.68 -5.35
N TYR A 52 23.85 18.39 -6.63
CA TYR A 52 22.84 18.67 -7.64
C TYR A 52 21.93 17.48 -7.91
N LEU A 53 20.63 17.74 -7.98
CA LEU A 53 19.62 16.80 -8.43
C LEU A 53 18.89 17.33 -9.68
N PRO A 54 18.32 16.42 -10.50
CA PRO A 54 17.74 16.77 -11.79
C PRO A 54 16.44 17.55 -11.71
N THR A 55 15.73 17.50 -10.58
CA THR A 55 14.46 18.22 -10.38
C THR A 55 14.39 18.83 -8.99
N GLU A 56 13.63 19.92 -8.85
CA GLU A 56 13.37 20.58 -7.56
C GLU A 56 12.66 19.64 -6.57
N PHE A 57 11.76 18.79 -7.07
CA PHE A 57 11.12 17.76 -6.25
C PHE A 57 12.13 16.75 -5.69
N SER A 58 13.05 16.24 -6.51
CA SER A 58 14.10 15.32 -6.05
C SER A 58 15.03 16.02 -5.04
N ALA A 59 15.38 17.30 -5.27
CA ALA A 59 16.20 18.08 -4.36
C ALA A 59 15.53 18.24 -2.98
N ASN A 60 14.26 18.66 -2.95
CA ASN A 60 13.50 18.83 -1.72
C ASN A 60 13.26 17.50 -1.00
N TRP A 61 12.92 16.44 -1.74
CA TRP A 61 12.67 15.13 -1.14
C TRP A 61 13.94 14.49 -0.54
N VAL A 62 15.08 14.63 -1.23
CA VAL A 62 16.38 14.16 -0.71
C VAL A 62 16.82 15.03 0.47
N ALA A 63 16.57 16.33 0.45
CA ALA A 63 16.84 17.21 1.59
C ALA A 63 15.99 16.82 2.82
N ASP A 64 14.70 16.59 2.66
CA ASP A 64 13.80 16.28 3.78
C ASP A 64 14.06 14.90 4.42
N ARG A 65 14.54 13.93 3.63
CA ARG A 65 14.65 12.52 4.07
C ARG A 65 16.07 12.01 4.25
N PHE A 66 17.04 12.59 3.56
CA PHE A 66 18.41 12.08 3.49
C PHE A 66 19.49 13.12 3.80
N ALA A 67 19.14 14.39 4.08
CA ALA A 67 20.12 15.43 4.38
C ALA A 67 21.08 15.05 5.53
N ASP A 68 20.55 14.53 6.64
CA ASP A 68 21.39 14.14 7.79
C ASP A 68 22.35 13.01 7.44
N ARG A 69 21.88 12.05 6.64
CA ARG A 69 22.68 10.87 6.23
C ARG A 69 23.74 11.24 5.21
N LEU A 70 23.40 12.07 4.24
CA LEU A 70 24.35 12.60 3.26
C LEU A 70 25.41 13.47 3.94
N SER A 71 24.99 14.32 4.89
CA SER A 71 25.92 15.14 5.67
C SER A 71 26.88 14.29 6.50
N LEU A 72 26.41 13.20 7.11
CA LEU A 72 27.24 12.30 7.90
C LEU A 72 28.18 11.47 7.01
N ALA A 73 27.70 10.97 5.87
CA ALA A 73 28.52 10.22 4.93
C ALA A 73 29.65 11.08 4.32
N TRP A 74 29.35 12.33 3.97
CA TRP A 74 30.36 13.28 3.47
C TRP A 74 31.37 13.68 4.55
N LYS A 75 30.94 13.85 5.82
CA LYS A 75 31.86 14.12 6.94
C LYS A 75 32.83 12.98 7.22
N ILE A 76 32.38 11.72 7.04
CA ILE A 76 33.24 10.54 7.22
C ILE A 76 34.25 10.43 6.08
N ALA A 77 33.81 10.65 4.84
CA ALA A 77 34.68 10.57 3.67
C ALA A 77 35.68 11.73 3.57
N ARG A 78 35.25 12.96 3.92
CA ARG A 78 36.10 14.15 3.99
C ARG A 78 35.75 15.01 5.22
N PRO A 79 36.66 15.08 6.21
CA PRO A 79 36.48 15.94 7.39
C PRO A 79 36.32 17.43 7.06
N ASP A 80 36.81 17.85 5.89
CA ASP A 80 36.77 19.24 5.44
C ASP A 80 35.36 19.71 5.04
N VAL A 81 34.48 18.77 4.64
CA VAL A 81 33.08 19.07 4.29
C VAL A 81 32.24 19.15 5.57
N ARG A 82 31.90 20.37 5.97
CA ARG A 82 31.12 20.66 7.19
C ARG A 82 29.62 20.69 6.93
N HIS A 83 29.22 21.18 5.76
CA HIS A 83 27.83 21.36 5.37
C HIS A 83 27.59 20.83 3.95
N VAL A 84 26.43 20.21 3.74
CA VAL A 84 26.00 19.72 2.42
C VAL A 84 24.74 20.47 2.04
N ARG A 85 24.73 21.11 0.87
CA ARG A 85 23.60 21.85 0.33
C ARG A 85 23.06 21.14 -0.90
N ILE A 86 21.77 20.85 -0.92
CA ILE A 86 21.13 20.13 -2.01
C ILE A 86 20.44 21.15 -2.92
N LEU A 87 20.79 21.16 -4.21
CA LEU A 87 20.38 22.16 -5.19
C LEU A 87 19.90 21.48 -6.49
N VAL A 88 19.24 22.24 -7.36
CA VAL A 88 18.85 21.78 -8.71
C VAL A 88 19.94 22.14 -9.71
N HIS A 89 20.25 21.25 -10.65
CA HIS A 89 21.32 21.48 -11.62
C HIS A 89 21.05 22.74 -12.48
N PRO A 90 21.95 23.74 -12.50
CA PRO A 90 21.86 24.87 -13.40
C PRO A 90 22.29 24.41 -14.80
N GLY A 91 21.37 24.18 -15.74
CA GLY A 91 21.77 23.89 -17.14
C GLY A 91 20.87 23.02 -18.03
N ARG A 92 19.73 22.48 -17.57
CA ARG A 92 18.76 21.83 -18.48
C ARG A 92 17.48 22.67 -18.61
N ARG A 93 17.34 23.26 -19.81
CA ARG A 93 16.16 23.90 -20.42
C ARG A 93 15.01 24.28 -19.46
N GLN A 94 15.00 25.56 -19.10
CA GLN A 94 13.81 26.33 -18.74
C GLN A 94 12.73 26.16 -19.82
N LEU A 95 11.52 25.73 -19.44
CA LEU A 95 10.32 25.99 -20.23
C LEU A 95 9.99 27.50 -20.20
N PRO A 96 9.27 28.06 -21.19
CA PRO A 96 9.13 29.51 -21.34
C PRO A 96 8.37 30.12 -20.16
N GLU A 97 9.05 31.00 -19.42
CA GLU A 97 8.42 31.92 -18.47
C GLU A 97 7.68 33.03 -19.22
N LEU A 98 6.35 33.03 -19.13
CA LEU A 98 5.54 34.21 -19.47
C LEU A 98 5.62 35.20 -18.31
N ARG A 99 6.26 36.35 -18.58
CA ARG A 99 6.52 37.45 -17.65
C ARG A 99 5.24 37.95 -16.95
N LEU A 100 5.22 37.91 -15.63
CA LEU A 100 4.25 38.64 -14.79
C LEU A 100 4.74 40.08 -14.58
N GLY A 101 4.06 41.03 -15.22
CA GLY A 101 4.20 42.45 -14.93
C GLY A 101 3.53 42.79 -13.60
N SER A 102 4.29 43.36 -12.67
CA SER A 102 3.82 43.97 -11.44
C SER A 102 3.13 45.30 -11.72
N GLY A 103 1.88 45.46 -11.25
CA GLY A 103 1.22 46.75 -11.14
C GLY A 103 -0.24 46.66 -10.66
N GLY A 104 -0.48 47.06 -9.39
CA GLY A 104 -1.77 47.61 -8.92
C GLY A 104 -2.90 46.63 -8.54
N ARG A 105 -3.23 46.59 -7.23
CA ARG A 105 -4.53 46.12 -6.67
C ARG A 105 -5.68 47.10 -7.01
N PRO A 106 -6.98 46.83 -6.70
CA PRO A 106 -7.67 45.59 -6.27
C PRO A 106 -9.03 45.31 -6.98
N ASN A 107 -9.54 44.05 -6.97
CA ASN A 107 -10.88 43.70 -6.43
C ASN A 107 -11.30 42.22 -6.64
N SER A 108 -11.75 41.62 -5.53
CA SER A 108 -12.80 40.60 -5.33
C SER A 108 -13.06 39.49 -6.37
N ALA A 109 -12.63 38.26 -6.06
CA ALA A 109 -13.46 37.01 -6.04
C ALA A 109 -12.54 35.80 -5.74
N PRO A 110 -12.96 34.79 -4.94
CA PRO A 110 -12.13 33.62 -4.68
C PRO A 110 -12.26 32.60 -5.82
N ALA A 111 -11.17 32.37 -6.54
CA ALA A 111 -11.00 31.23 -7.43
C ALA A 111 -10.03 30.26 -6.75
N ASN A 112 -10.53 29.09 -6.33
CA ASN A 112 -9.73 27.99 -5.83
C ASN A 112 -9.65 26.95 -6.95
N ASP A 113 -8.48 26.81 -7.58
CA ASP A 113 -8.09 25.58 -8.25
C ASP A 113 -6.56 25.51 -8.35
N SER A 114 -5.95 24.84 -7.38
CA SER A 114 -4.54 24.42 -7.42
C SER A 114 -4.49 22.91 -7.66
N ALA A 115 -4.96 22.49 -8.84
CA ALA A 115 -4.95 21.09 -9.31
C ALA A 115 -3.68 20.71 -10.12
N GLN A 116 -2.79 21.65 -10.41
CA GLN A 116 -1.68 21.42 -11.35
C GLN A 116 -0.45 20.74 -10.70
N GLY A 117 -0.15 20.98 -9.43
CA GLY A 117 1.12 20.51 -8.82
C GLY A 117 1.22 18.99 -8.57
N SER A 118 0.10 18.26 -8.50
CA SER A 118 0.11 16.83 -8.14
C SER A 118 -0.08 15.86 -9.32
N ALA A 119 -0.46 16.36 -10.50
CA ALA A 119 -0.56 15.56 -11.73
C ALA A 119 0.75 15.53 -12.53
N ASP A 120 1.60 16.56 -12.35
CA ASP A 120 2.91 16.70 -12.99
C ASP A 120 3.91 15.63 -12.57
N SER A 121 3.85 15.20 -11.30
CA SER A 121 4.78 14.20 -10.76
C SER A 121 4.50 12.77 -11.24
N ILE A 122 3.25 12.42 -11.54
CA ILE A 122 2.86 11.04 -11.92
C ILE A 122 3.13 10.80 -13.41
N ALA A 123 2.88 11.81 -14.26
CA ALA A 123 3.08 11.70 -15.70
C ALA A 123 4.56 11.66 -16.13
N ALA A 124 5.46 12.26 -15.35
CA ALA A 124 6.89 12.31 -15.68
C ALA A 124 7.63 10.98 -15.38
N VAL A 125 7.15 10.19 -14.42
CA VAL A 125 7.81 8.93 -14.00
C VAL A 125 7.53 7.77 -14.97
N LEU A 126 6.50 7.87 -15.81
CA LEU A 126 6.01 6.77 -16.66
C LEU A 126 6.38 6.91 -18.16
N GLN A 127 7.28 7.82 -18.52
CA GLN A 127 7.67 8.11 -19.91
C GLN A 127 8.63 7.09 -20.57
N GLY A 128 8.81 5.91 -19.99
CA GLY A 128 9.65 4.84 -20.56
C GLY A 128 8.86 3.90 -21.46
N GLU A 129 8.93 4.11 -22.78
CA GLU A 129 8.78 3.19 -23.94
C GLU A 129 7.68 2.09 -23.98
N ALA A 130 6.79 1.95 -22.99
CA ALA A 130 5.77 0.90 -22.96
C ALA A 130 4.38 1.34 -23.46
N PHE A 131 4.19 2.61 -23.81
CA PHE A 131 2.86 3.19 -24.02
C PHE A 131 2.36 3.20 -25.47
N ALA A 132 3.19 2.82 -26.45
CA ALA A 132 2.86 2.90 -27.89
C ALA A 132 2.07 1.71 -28.45
N ALA A 133 1.74 0.68 -27.65
CA ALA A 133 1.18 -0.59 -28.12
C ALA A 133 -0.28 -0.84 -27.70
N LEU A 134 -1.14 0.19 -27.68
CA LEU A 134 -2.53 0.06 -27.17
C LEU A 134 -3.64 0.41 -28.17
N GLY A 135 -3.33 0.27 -29.47
CA GLY A 135 -4.31 0.42 -30.54
C GLY A 135 -4.86 -0.87 -31.13
N GLN A 136 -4.33 -2.05 -30.78
CA GLN A 136 -4.75 -3.33 -31.38
C GLN A 136 -4.62 -4.49 -30.38
N GLY A 137 -5.75 -5.03 -29.91
CA GLY A 137 -5.81 -6.28 -29.10
C GLY A 137 -5.74 -6.11 -27.57
N PRO A 138 -6.00 -7.18 -26.80
CA PRO A 138 -6.25 -7.15 -25.36
C PRO A 138 -4.96 -7.00 -24.56
N VAL A 139 -4.32 -5.85 -24.63
CA VAL A 139 -3.08 -5.57 -23.90
C VAL A 139 -3.44 -4.99 -22.53
N GLY A 140 -3.53 -5.86 -21.53
CA GLY A 140 -3.76 -5.46 -20.14
C GLY A 140 -4.33 -6.54 -19.22
N ILE A 141 -4.83 -7.63 -19.79
CA ILE A 141 -5.44 -8.73 -19.03
C ILE A 141 -4.42 -9.89 -18.91
N ASP A 142 -4.11 -10.28 -17.68
CA ASP A 142 -3.24 -11.38 -17.29
C ASP A 142 -3.87 -12.72 -17.67
N ALA A 143 -3.24 -13.45 -18.60
CA ALA A 143 -3.71 -14.74 -19.11
C ALA A 143 -3.87 -15.83 -18.02
N SER A 144 -3.21 -15.67 -16.87
CA SER A 144 -3.24 -16.65 -15.78
C SER A 144 -4.44 -16.48 -14.83
N GLN A 145 -5.18 -15.39 -14.96
CA GLN A 145 -6.31 -14.98 -14.10
C GLN A 145 -7.65 -15.24 -14.79
N THR A 146 -8.08 -16.50 -14.82
CA THR A 146 -9.34 -16.95 -15.44
C THR A 146 -10.30 -17.49 -14.39
N PHE A 147 -11.60 -17.63 -14.73
CA PHE A 147 -12.59 -18.24 -13.82
C PHE A 147 -12.21 -19.66 -13.40
N THR A 148 -11.63 -20.45 -14.31
CA THR A 148 -11.16 -21.82 -14.01
C THR A 148 -10.09 -21.86 -12.92
N SER A 149 -9.28 -20.82 -12.83
CA SER A 149 -8.25 -20.68 -11.79
C SER A 149 -8.71 -19.95 -10.53
N PHE A 150 -9.96 -19.48 -10.49
CA PHE A 150 -10.53 -18.81 -9.34
C PHE A 150 -11.27 -19.83 -8.47
N VAL A 151 -10.75 -20.10 -7.28
CA VAL A 151 -11.37 -21.05 -6.35
C VAL A 151 -12.52 -20.38 -5.61
N THR A 152 -13.69 -20.99 -5.68
CA THR A 152 -14.91 -20.49 -5.03
C THR A 152 -15.16 -21.15 -3.68
N GLY A 153 -15.75 -20.39 -2.77
CA GLY A 153 -16.17 -20.80 -1.44
C GLY A 153 -17.27 -19.87 -0.94
N GLN A 154 -17.78 -20.10 0.28
CA GLN A 154 -18.91 -19.32 0.80
C GLN A 154 -18.61 -17.81 0.85
N SER A 155 -17.35 -17.42 1.08
CA SER A 155 -16.92 -16.02 1.22
C SER A 155 -16.88 -15.22 -0.09
N ASN A 156 -16.85 -15.88 -1.27
CA ASN A 156 -16.65 -15.22 -2.56
C ASN A 156 -17.59 -15.71 -3.67
N VAL A 157 -18.49 -16.66 -3.39
CA VAL A 157 -19.38 -17.27 -4.40
C VAL A 157 -20.31 -16.26 -5.05
N LEU A 158 -20.87 -15.31 -4.30
CA LEU A 158 -21.75 -14.28 -4.86
C LEU A 158 -21.01 -13.41 -5.89
N ALA A 159 -19.80 -12.96 -5.54
CA ALA A 159 -18.96 -12.15 -6.43
C ALA A 159 -18.55 -12.92 -7.68
N CYS A 160 -18.20 -14.20 -7.55
CA CYS A 160 -17.87 -15.05 -8.69
C CYS A 160 -19.08 -15.26 -9.63
N ASN A 161 -20.25 -15.57 -9.08
CA ASN A 161 -21.47 -15.78 -9.87
C ASN A 161 -21.90 -14.48 -10.58
N ALA A 162 -21.79 -13.34 -9.89
CA ALA A 162 -22.05 -12.04 -10.48
C ALA A 162 -21.07 -11.72 -11.62
N ALA A 163 -19.77 -11.99 -11.42
CA ALA A 163 -18.75 -11.83 -12.42
C ALA A 163 -19.01 -12.71 -13.66
N GLN A 164 -19.39 -13.98 -13.48
CA GLN A 164 -19.76 -14.86 -14.59
C GLN A 164 -20.94 -14.29 -15.39
N ARG A 165 -21.99 -13.78 -14.73
CA ARG A 165 -23.11 -13.10 -15.41
C ARG A 165 -22.68 -11.88 -16.21
N MET A 166 -21.72 -11.10 -15.72
CA MET A 166 -21.14 -9.96 -16.47
C MET A 166 -20.36 -10.38 -17.72
N SER A 167 -19.94 -11.65 -17.83
CA SER A 167 -19.21 -12.18 -19.00
C SER A 167 -20.07 -13.01 -19.96
N ALA A 168 -21.28 -13.42 -19.55
CA ALA A 168 -22.17 -14.28 -20.33
C ALA A 168 -22.69 -13.60 -21.61
N THR A 169 -23.21 -14.34 -22.59
CA THR A 169 -23.78 -13.74 -23.81
C THR A 169 -25.02 -12.87 -23.52
N GLU A 170 -25.83 -13.27 -22.55
CA GLU A 170 -27.02 -12.53 -22.13
C GLU A 170 -26.69 -11.19 -21.45
N THR A 171 -27.53 -10.19 -21.67
CA THR A 171 -27.41 -8.91 -20.96
C THR A 171 -27.70 -9.10 -19.47
N PRO A 172 -26.77 -8.71 -18.57
CA PRO A 172 -26.97 -8.88 -17.14
C PRO A 172 -28.13 -8.00 -16.64
N GLN A 173 -28.88 -8.51 -15.66
CA GLN A 173 -30.00 -7.79 -15.03
C GLN A 173 -29.55 -6.63 -14.12
N PHE A 174 -28.24 -6.49 -13.91
CA PHE A 174 -27.63 -5.43 -13.13
C PHE A 174 -26.46 -4.83 -13.92
N SER A 175 -26.32 -3.52 -13.86
CA SER A 175 -25.14 -2.80 -14.32
C SER A 175 -25.08 -1.46 -13.56
N PRO A 176 -23.94 -1.07 -12.99
CA PRO A 176 -22.66 -1.77 -13.01
C PRO A 176 -22.59 -2.96 -12.02
N LEU A 177 -21.57 -3.81 -12.17
CA LEU A 177 -21.11 -4.70 -11.10
C LEU A 177 -20.01 -3.99 -10.29
N TYR A 178 -20.16 -3.94 -8.98
CA TYR A 178 -19.16 -3.40 -8.07
C TYR A 178 -18.61 -4.52 -7.17
N LEU A 179 -17.35 -4.87 -7.35
CA LEU A 179 -16.61 -5.84 -6.55
C LEU A 179 -15.93 -5.14 -5.37
N LYS A 180 -16.42 -5.43 -4.18
CA LYS A 180 -15.86 -4.94 -2.92
C LYS A 180 -15.04 -6.04 -2.27
N GLY A 181 -13.89 -5.71 -1.70
CA GLY A 181 -13.13 -6.62 -0.85
C GLY A 181 -11.78 -6.05 -0.49
N ALA A 182 -11.18 -6.51 0.61
CA ALA A 182 -9.86 -6.03 1.01
C ALA A 182 -8.77 -6.35 -0.04
N THR A 183 -7.57 -5.82 0.16
CA THR A 183 -6.42 -6.13 -0.70
C THR A 183 -6.13 -7.63 -0.69
N GLY A 184 -5.80 -8.18 -1.87
CA GLY A 184 -5.43 -9.59 -2.00
C GLY A 184 -6.58 -10.60 -1.80
N GLN A 185 -7.86 -10.21 -1.93
CA GLN A 185 -9.01 -11.13 -1.88
C GLN A 185 -9.47 -11.65 -3.25
N GLY A 186 -8.83 -11.23 -4.36
CA GLY A 186 -9.16 -11.74 -5.70
C GLY A 186 -10.02 -10.81 -6.58
N LYS A 187 -10.20 -9.54 -6.19
CA LYS A 187 -10.90 -8.53 -7.02
C LYS A 187 -10.32 -8.41 -8.44
N THR A 188 -9.01 -8.17 -8.53
CA THR A 188 -8.28 -8.09 -9.80
C THR A 188 -8.43 -9.40 -10.59
N HIS A 189 -8.33 -10.56 -9.94
CA HIS A 189 -8.53 -11.85 -10.59
C HIS A 189 -9.91 -11.93 -11.25
N LEU A 190 -10.98 -11.57 -10.53
CA LEU A 190 -12.33 -11.57 -11.10
C LEU A 190 -12.47 -10.58 -12.25
N LEU A 191 -11.90 -9.38 -12.18
CA LEU A 191 -11.92 -8.43 -13.30
C LEU A 191 -11.29 -9.04 -14.56
N HIS A 192 -10.11 -9.66 -14.41
CA HIS A 192 -9.41 -10.30 -15.51
C HIS A 192 -10.17 -11.50 -16.07
N ALA A 193 -10.75 -12.32 -15.18
CA ALA A 193 -11.56 -13.48 -15.55
C ALA A 193 -12.82 -13.07 -16.34
N ILE A 194 -13.48 -11.98 -15.95
CA ILE A 194 -14.61 -11.41 -16.70
C ILE A 194 -14.15 -11.04 -18.11
N GLY A 195 -13.03 -10.34 -18.24
CA GLY A 195 -12.50 -9.92 -19.53
C GLY A 195 -12.20 -11.10 -20.46
N HIS A 196 -11.51 -12.12 -19.96
CA HIS A 196 -11.22 -13.34 -20.74
C HIS A 196 -12.49 -14.06 -21.19
N ALA A 197 -13.43 -14.29 -20.27
CA ALA A 197 -14.69 -14.97 -20.60
C ALA A 197 -15.57 -14.14 -21.53
N TYR A 198 -15.55 -12.81 -21.40
CA TYR A 198 -16.30 -11.93 -22.26
C TYR A 198 -15.76 -11.93 -23.69
N LEU A 199 -14.43 -11.94 -23.90
CA LEU A 199 -13.83 -12.12 -25.23
C LEU A 199 -14.13 -13.48 -25.84
N ALA A 200 -14.13 -14.54 -25.03
CA ALA A 200 -14.47 -15.88 -25.49
C ALA A 200 -15.92 -15.94 -26.02
N ASN A 201 -16.85 -15.24 -25.36
CA ASN A 201 -18.25 -15.17 -25.76
C ASN A 201 -18.53 -14.10 -26.84
N HIS A 202 -17.68 -13.07 -26.95
CA HIS A 202 -17.82 -11.96 -27.88
C HIS A 202 -16.47 -11.65 -28.57
N PRO A 203 -16.06 -12.43 -29.58
CA PRO A 203 -14.71 -12.35 -30.17
C PRO A 203 -14.33 -10.99 -30.78
N HIS A 204 -15.32 -10.17 -31.13
CA HIS A 204 -15.12 -8.85 -31.74
C HIS A 204 -15.35 -7.69 -30.75
N ALA A 205 -15.66 -7.98 -29.49
CA ALA A 205 -15.92 -6.95 -28.50
C ALA A 205 -14.64 -6.20 -28.10
N ARG A 206 -14.77 -4.91 -27.85
CA ARG A 206 -13.69 -4.07 -27.36
C ARG A 206 -13.76 -3.98 -25.83
N ILE A 207 -12.70 -4.39 -25.15
CA ILE A 207 -12.60 -4.32 -23.69
C ILE A 207 -11.60 -3.23 -23.29
N PHE A 208 -11.96 -2.42 -22.30
CA PHE A 208 -11.04 -1.51 -21.64
C PHE A 208 -10.81 -1.96 -20.21
N TYR A 209 -9.57 -2.32 -19.89
CA TYR A 209 -9.14 -2.60 -18.52
C TYR A 209 -8.10 -1.55 -18.08
N CYS A 210 -8.33 -0.94 -16.93
CA CYS A 210 -7.37 -0.02 -16.31
C CYS A 210 -7.48 -0.03 -14.78
N SER A 211 -6.41 0.32 -14.08
CA SER A 211 -6.53 0.82 -12.70
C SER A 211 -7.00 2.27 -12.72
N ALA A 212 -7.65 2.73 -11.64
CA ALA A 212 -8.05 4.13 -11.52
C ALA A 212 -6.84 5.08 -11.58
N GLU A 213 -5.68 4.67 -11.05
CA GLU A 213 -4.42 5.41 -11.21
C GLU A 213 -4.01 5.57 -12.68
N ARG A 214 -4.05 4.48 -13.45
CA ARG A 214 -3.72 4.52 -14.87
C ARG A 214 -4.72 5.39 -15.66
N PHE A 215 -6.01 5.28 -15.35
CA PHE A 215 -7.04 6.14 -15.94
C PHE A 215 -6.71 7.63 -15.72
N MET A 216 -6.30 8.01 -14.51
CA MET A 216 -5.91 9.39 -14.20
C MET A 216 -4.68 9.83 -14.99
N VAL A 217 -3.67 8.97 -15.13
CA VAL A 217 -2.47 9.28 -15.92
C VAL A 217 -2.84 9.54 -17.38
N GLU A 218 -3.65 8.66 -17.99
CA GLU A 218 -4.09 8.82 -19.37
C GLU A 218 -4.97 10.07 -19.56
N PHE A 219 -5.85 10.36 -18.61
CA PHE A 219 -6.68 11.57 -18.61
C PHE A 219 -5.84 12.84 -18.56
N VAL A 220 -4.85 12.92 -17.66
CA VAL A 220 -3.95 14.06 -17.54
C VAL A 220 -3.12 14.24 -18.82
N GLN A 221 -2.66 13.14 -19.43
CA GLN A 221 -1.93 13.20 -20.70
C GLN A 221 -2.82 13.72 -21.83
N ALA A 222 -4.05 13.24 -21.95
CA ALA A 222 -5.01 13.70 -22.96
C ALA A 222 -5.36 15.19 -22.79
N LEU A 223 -5.48 15.66 -21.54
CA LEU A 223 -5.64 17.08 -21.23
C LEU A 223 -4.43 17.90 -21.72
N ARG A 224 -3.20 17.47 -21.40
CA ARG A 224 -1.98 18.19 -21.82
C ARG A 224 -1.80 18.25 -23.33
N GLN A 225 -2.22 17.19 -24.04
CA GLN A 225 -2.08 17.09 -25.48
C GLN A 225 -3.29 17.67 -26.25
N ASN A 226 -4.28 18.25 -25.55
CA ASN A 226 -5.56 18.69 -26.14
C ASN A 226 -6.30 17.57 -26.93
N GLN A 227 -6.12 16.31 -26.53
CA GLN A 227 -6.71 15.13 -27.15
C GLN A 227 -7.92 14.58 -26.37
N MET A 228 -8.58 15.42 -25.58
CA MET A 228 -9.73 15.01 -24.75
C MET A 228 -10.88 14.41 -25.55
N ILE A 229 -11.13 14.93 -26.77
CA ILE A 229 -12.20 14.41 -27.64
C ILE A 229 -11.90 12.98 -28.07
N GLU A 230 -10.65 12.70 -28.47
CA GLU A 230 -10.21 11.38 -28.88
C GLU A 230 -10.22 10.40 -27.70
N PHE A 231 -9.75 10.84 -26.53
CA PHE A 231 -9.82 10.08 -25.28
C PHE A 231 -11.26 9.65 -24.95
N LYS A 232 -12.22 10.59 -25.02
CA LYS A 232 -13.65 10.32 -24.80
C LYS A 232 -14.24 9.37 -25.83
N SER A 233 -13.95 9.60 -27.11
CA SER A 233 -14.42 8.76 -28.21
C SER A 233 -13.92 7.33 -28.07
N ARG A 234 -12.64 7.16 -27.70
CA ARG A 234 -12.03 5.86 -27.42
C ARG A 234 -12.74 5.16 -26.27
N LEU A 235 -12.93 5.82 -25.13
CA LEU A 235 -13.57 5.23 -23.95
C LEU A 235 -15.04 4.83 -24.19
N ARG A 236 -15.79 5.63 -24.94
CA ARG A 236 -17.20 5.32 -25.28
C ARG A 236 -17.33 4.20 -26.31
N GLY A 237 -16.26 3.88 -27.03
CA GLY A 237 -16.26 2.80 -28.00
C GLY A 237 -16.25 1.38 -27.40
N PHE A 238 -15.95 1.23 -26.11
CA PHE A 238 -15.80 -0.09 -25.50
C PHE A 238 -17.14 -0.75 -25.15
N ASP A 239 -17.18 -2.06 -25.29
CA ASP A 239 -18.35 -2.89 -24.96
C ASP A 239 -18.35 -3.32 -23.49
N LEU A 240 -17.16 -3.39 -22.90
CA LEU A 240 -16.93 -3.72 -21.50
C LEU A 240 -15.85 -2.81 -20.91
N LEU A 241 -16.21 -2.10 -19.84
CA LEU A 241 -15.30 -1.30 -19.02
C LEU A 241 -15.00 -2.02 -17.70
N LEU A 242 -13.72 -2.27 -17.44
CA LEU A 242 -13.19 -2.89 -16.23
C LEU A 242 -12.26 -1.89 -15.53
N VAL A 243 -12.65 -1.38 -14.37
CA VAL A 243 -11.82 -0.43 -13.61
C VAL A 243 -11.46 -1.02 -12.25
N ASP A 244 -10.15 -1.16 -12.01
CA ASP A 244 -9.59 -1.66 -10.75
C ASP A 244 -9.22 -0.51 -9.79
N ASP A 245 -9.23 -0.81 -8.49
CA ASP A 245 -8.85 0.08 -7.40
C ASP A 245 -9.41 1.52 -7.49
N ILE A 246 -10.74 1.65 -7.59
CA ILE A 246 -11.43 2.97 -7.67
C ILE A 246 -11.05 3.92 -6.53
N GLN A 247 -10.66 3.43 -5.36
CA GLN A 247 -10.23 4.26 -4.24
C GLN A 247 -9.08 5.24 -4.57
N PHE A 248 -8.30 4.99 -5.63
CA PHE A 248 -7.23 5.92 -6.03
C PHE A 248 -7.72 7.21 -6.68
N ILE A 249 -9.00 7.31 -7.07
CA ILE A 249 -9.58 8.53 -7.64
C ILE A 249 -9.99 9.56 -6.56
N ILE A 250 -9.90 9.19 -5.27
CA ILE A 250 -10.28 10.05 -4.15
C ILE A 250 -9.46 11.35 -4.17
N GLY A 251 -10.16 12.49 -4.02
CA GLY A 251 -9.55 13.82 -4.03
C GLY A 251 -9.13 14.34 -5.41
N LYS A 252 -9.53 13.67 -6.51
CA LYS A 252 -9.19 14.04 -7.88
C LYS A 252 -10.45 14.43 -8.68
N ALA A 253 -11.00 15.60 -8.36
CA ALA A 253 -12.30 16.06 -8.84
C ALA A 253 -12.48 15.94 -10.37
N SER A 254 -11.55 16.45 -11.17
CA SER A 254 -11.66 16.40 -12.64
C SER A 254 -11.68 14.98 -13.20
N ALA A 255 -10.93 14.06 -12.59
CA ALA A 255 -10.93 12.65 -13.01
C ALA A 255 -12.22 11.94 -12.59
N GLN A 256 -12.77 12.26 -11.40
CA GLN A 256 -14.06 11.74 -10.94
C GLN A 256 -15.20 12.17 -11.86
N GLU A 257 -15.21 13.45 -12.26
CA GLU A 257 -16.20 14.02 -13.17
C GLU A 257 -16.13 13.35 -14.55
N GLU A 258 -14.93 13.18 -15.11
CA GLU A 258 -14.77 12.49 -16.40
C GLU A 258 -15.18 11.01 -16.32
N LEU A 259 -14.85 10.31 -15.23
CA LEU A 259 -15.28 8.94 -15.01
C LEU A 259 -16.81 8.86 -14.91
N LEU A 260 -17.45 9.80 -14.22
CA LEU A 260 -18.90 9.90 -14.12
C LEU A 260 -19.54 10.06 -15.51
N TYR A 261 -19.03 10.97 -16.35
CA TYR A 261 -19.53 11.15 -17.72
C TYR A 261 -19.31 9.93 -18.61
N THR A 262 -18.21 9.20 -18.40
CA THR A 262 -17.93 7.96 -19.12
C THR A 262 -18.92 6.87 -18.72
N ILE A 263 -19.19 6.73 -17.42
CA ILE A 263 -20.18 5.78 -16.88
C ILE A 263 -21.56 6.08 -17.44
N ASP A 264 -21.98 7.35 -17.42
CA ASP A 264 -23.31 7.77 -17.89
C ASP A 264 -23.52 7.42 -19.37
N ALA A 265 -22.53 7.69 -20.22
CA ALA A 265 -22.59 7.37 -21.65
C ALA A 265 -22.67 5.85 -21.90
N LEU A 266 -21.81 5.09 -21.24
CA LEU A 266 -21.76 3.63 -21.42
C LEU A 266 -23.02 2.93 -20.89
N LEU A 267 -23.61 3.42 -19.80
CA LEU A 267 -24.89 2.91 -19.28
C LEU A 267 -26.04 3.16 -20.26
N GLN A 268 -26.10 4.35 -20.87
CA GLN A 268 -27.14 4.69 -21.85
C GLN A 268 -27.07 3.79 -23.09
N GLU A 269 -25.86 3.39 -23.49
CA GLU A 269 -25.62 2.47 -24.60
C GLU A 269 -25.77 0.98 -24.21
N GLY A 270 -26.12 0.68 -22.96
CA GLY A 270 -26.27 -0.69 -22.48
C GLY A 270 -24.95 -1.48 -22.40
N LYS A 271 -23.81 -0.78 -22.35
CA LYS A 271 -22.49 -1.41 -22.22
C LYS A 271 -22.29 -1.96 -20.81
N ARG A 272 -21.35 -2.90 -20.68
CA ARG A 272 -21.07 -3.57 -19.41
C ARG A 272 -20.01 -2.82 -18.62
N LEU A 273 -20.29 -2.61 -17.34
CA LEU A 273 -19.43 -1.87 -16.44
C LEU A 273 -19.11 -2.71 -15.20
N VAL A 274 -17.82 -2.87 -14.90
CA VAL A 274 -17.36 -3.55 -13.70
C VAL A 274 -16.31 -2.71 -12.98
N PHE A 275 -16.53 -2.50 -11.69
CA PHE A 275 -15.66 -1.72 -10.82
C PHE A 275 -15.14 -2.60 -9.69
N ALA A 276 -13.91 -2.38 -9.25
CA ALA A 276 -13.37 -2.98 -8.04
C ALA A 276 -12.81 -1.92 -7.09
N ALA A 277 -13.01 -2.13 -5.79
CA ALA A 277 -12.44 -1.27 -4.76
C ALA A 277 -12.19 -2.02 -3.44
N ASP A 278 -11.37 -1.42 -2.58
CA ASP A 278 -11.06 -1.95 -1.25
C ASP A 278 -12.23 -1.85 -0.24
N ARG A 279 -13.25 -1.04 -0.56
CA ARG A 279 -14.39 -0.74 0.32
C ARG A 279 -15.68 -0.50 -0.46
N ALA A 280 -16.80 -0.46 0.27
CA ALA A 280 -18.12 -0.19 -0.32
C ALA A 280 -18.18 1.25 -0.89
N PRO A 281 -19.03 1.52 -1.89
CA PRO A 281 -19.17 2.87 -2.44
C PRO A 281 -19.42 3.93 -1.36
N GLN A 282 -20.29 3.66 -0.39
CA GLN A 282 -20.64 4.60 0.69
C GLN A 282 -19.48 4.90 1.65
N ALA A 283 -18.41 4.09 1.64
CA ALA A 283 -17.22 4.26 2.48
C ALA A 283 -16.05 4.94 1.74
N LEU A 284 -16.23 5.35 0.47
CA LEU A 284 -15.25 6.11 -0.30
C LEU A 284 -15.35 7.60 0.02
N ASP A 285 -14.82 8.01 1.18
CA ASP A 285 -14.78 9.41 1.59
C ASP A 285 -14.02 10.27 0.57
N GLY A 286 -14.61 11.39 0.16
CA GLY A 286 -14.00 12.29 -0.84
C GLY A 286 -14.24 11.90 -2.30
N VAL A 287 -15.18 10.99 -2.56
CA VAL A 287 -15.77 10.77 -3.89
C VAL A 287 -17.09 11.54 -4.02
N GLU A 288 -17.32 12.17 -5.17
CA GLU A 288 -18.53 12.94 -5.45
C GLU A 288 -19.80 12.08 -5.27
N PRO A 289 -20.86 12.58 -4.59
CA PRO A 289 -22.09 11.83 -4.34
C PRO A 289 -22.75 11.25 -5.60
N ARG A 290 -22.64 11.95 -6.74
CA ARG A 290 -23.18 11.50 -8.03
C ARG A 290 -22.48 10.23 -8.52
N LEU A 291 -21.16 10.18 -8.44
CA LEU A 291 -20.38 8.99 -8.79
C LEU A 291 -20.69 7.83 -7.84
N LEU A 292 -20.80 8.09 -6.53
CA LEU A 292 -21.21 7.06 -5.56
C LEU A 292 -22.58 6.45 -5.87
N SER A 293 -23.54 7.29 -6.27
CA SER A 293 -24.87 6.85 -6.70
C SER A 293 -24.79 5.91 -7.90
N ARG A 294 -24.00 6.26 -8.93
CA ARG A 294 -23.81 5.39 -10.12
C ARG A 294 -23.09 4.09 -9.81
N LEU A 295 -22.11 4.11 -8.92
CA LEU A 295 -21.42 2.88 -8.48
C LEU A 295 -22.32 1.95 -7.65
N SER A 296 -23.33 2.51 -6.98
CA SER A 296 -24.24 1.77 -6.10
C SER A 296 -25.54 1.29 -6.76
N MET A 297 -25.88 1.80 -7.96
CA MET A 297 -27.20 1.54 -8.57
C MET A 297 -27.38 0.11 -9.12
N GLY A 298 -26.28 -0.60 -9.35
CA GLY A 298 -26.27 -1.98 -9.85
C GLY A 298 -26.13 -3.00 -8.72
N LEU A 299 -25.23 -3.97 -8.89
CA LEU A 299 -24.95 -5.00 -7.87
C LEU A 299 -23.64 -4.72 -7.16
N VAL A 300 -23.68 -4.57 -5.83
CA VAL A 300 -22.50 -4.53 -4.98
C VAL A 300 -22.24 -5.93 -4.42
N ALA A 301 -21.23 -6.62 -4.93
CA ALA A 301 -20.85 -7.95 -4.49
C ALA A 301 -19.61 -7.88 -3.57
N ASP A 302 -19.74 -8.43 -2.36
CA ASP A 302 -18.66 -8.45 -1.38
C ASP A 302 -17.82 -9.73 -1.48
N ILE A 303 -16.51 -9.58 -1.35
CA ILE A 303 -15.54 -10.67 -1.27
C ILE A 303 -14.96 -10.65 0.14
N GLN A 304 -15.45 -11.57 0.97
CA GLN A 304 -15.01 -11.71 2.34
C GLN A 304 -13.66 -12.43 2.44
N PRO A 305 -12.93 -12.27 3.57
CA PRO A 305 -11.74 -13.07 3.83
C PRO A 305 -12.02 -14.57 3.69
N ALA A 306 -11.08 -15.28 3.07
CA ALA A 306 -11.18 -16.72 2.89
C ALA A 306 -11.16 -17.46 4.25
N ASP A 307 -12.15 -18.33 4.45
CA ASP A 307 -12.16 -19.30 5.54
C ASP A 307 -11.06 -20.36 5.35
N ILE A 308 -10.84 -21.19 6.37
CA ILE A 308 -9.77 -22.19 6.33
C ILE A 308 -9.95 -23.19 5.19
N GLU A 309 -11.19 -23.58 4.89
CA GLU A 309 -11.52 -24.52 3.82
C GLU A 309 -11.17 -23.93 2.46
N LEU A 310 -11.59 -22.70 2.18
CA LEU A 310 -11.26 -22.02 0.94
C LEU A 310 -9.75 -21.77 0.82
N ARG A 311 -9.06 -21.43 1.91
CA ARG A 311 -7.59 -21.27 1.89
C ARG A 311 -6.87 -22.56 1.52
N ARG A 312 -7.30 -23.71 2.04
CA ARG A 312 -6.76 -25.03 1.65
C ARG A 312 -7.00 -25.29 0.16
N SER A 313 -8.24 -25.13 -0.31
CA SER A 313 -8.59 -25.34 -1.72
C SER A 313 -7.80 -24.42 -2.66
N ILE A 314 -7.53 -23.18 -2.24
CA ILE A 314 -6.66 -22.25 -3.00
C ILE A 314 -5.22 -22.77 -3.06
N LEU A 315 -4.64 -23.23 -1.94
CA LEU A 315 -3.29 -23.79 -1.91
C LEU A 315 -3.19 -25.04 -2.79
N GLU A 316 -4.15 -25.96 -2.69
CA GLU A 316 -4.21 -27.18 -3.51
C GLU A 316 -4.34 -26.87 -5.00
N ASN A 317 -5.23 -25.95 -5.37
CA ASN A 317 -5.34 -25.49 -6.76
C ASN A 317 -4.03 -24.88 -7.26
N ARG A 318 -3.34 -24.12 -6.40
CA ARG A 318 -2.05 -23.51 -6.72
C ARG A 318 -0.94 -24.55 -6.87
N LEU A 319 -0.94 -25.61 -6.06
CA LEU A 319 0.00 -26.73 -6.14
C LEU A 319 -0.07 -27.44 -7.50
N GLY A 320 -1.27 -27.58 -8.07
CA GLY A 320 -1.45 -28.16 -9.40
C GLY A 320 -0.68 -27.45 -10.53
N ARG A 321 -0.20 -26.21 -10.32
CA ARG A 321 0.65 -25.49 -11.28
C ARG A 321 2.13 -25.86 -11.19
N PHE A 322 2.56 -26.52 -10.11
CA PHE A 322 3.93 -26.97 -9.92
C PHE A 322 4.02 -28.44 -10.34
N ALA A 323 4.44 -28.69 -11.58
CA ALA A 323 4.89 -30.01 -11.96
C ALA A 323 6.12 -30.33 -11.10
N SER A 324 6.10 -31.44 -10.36
CA SER A 324 7.25 -32.04 -9.64
C SER A 324 7.55 -31.63 -8.18
N VAL A 325 6.63 -31.00 -7.44
CA VAL A 325 6.87 -30.72 -6.01
C VAL A 325 5.81 -31.37 -5.15
N ASP A 326 6.23 -32.36 -4.36
CA ASP A 326 5.39 -32.95 -3.33
C ASP A 326 5.38 -32.04 -2.11
N VAL A 327 4.19 -31.55 -1.75
CA VAL A 327 3.98 -30.71 -0.56
C VAL A 327 3.09 -31.48 0.40
N PRO A 328 3.62 -31.90 1.55
CA PRO A 328 2.86 -32.63 2.55
C PRO A 328 1.59 -31.91 3.02
N ALA A 329 0.53 -32.67 3.33
CA ALA A 329 -0.77 -32.11 3.71
C ALA A 329 -0.74 -31.31 5.02
N ASP A 330 0.15 -31.68 5.95
CA ASP A 330 0.40 -30.93 7.19
C ASP A 330 1.01 -29.55 6.93
N VAL A 331 1.84 -29.40 5.89
CA VAL A 331 2.36 -28.10 5.44
C VAL A 331 1.25 -27.24 4.87
N ILE A 332 0.37 -27.81 4.03
CA ILE A 332 -0.81 -27.09 3.50
C ILE A 332 -1.69 -26.61 4.67
N GLU A 333 -1.94 -27.49 5.63
CA GLU A 333 -2.73 -27.17 6.82
C GLU A 333 -2.10 -26.06 7.65
N PHE A 334 -0.78 -26.14 7.86
CA PHE A 334 -0.03 -25.12 8.58
C PHE A 334 -0.11 -23.76 7.89
N LEU A 335 0.08 -23.70 6.57
CA LEU A 335 -0.03 -22.46 5.80
C LEU A 335 -1.45 -21.89 5.86
N ALA A 336 -2.47 -22.74 5.67
CA ALA A 336 -3.87 -22.34 5.70
C ALA A 336 -4.29 -21.84 7.10
N ARG A 337 -3.74 -22.39 8.19
CA ARG A 337 -4.00 -21.89 9.55
C ARG A 337 -3.29 -20.58 9.83
N THR A 338 -2.03 -20.46 9.40
CA THR A 338 -1.16 -19.38 9.88
C THR A 338 -1.22 -18.12 9.01
N ILE A 339 -1.44 -18.25 7.69
CA ILE A 339 -1.53 -17.10 6.77
C ILE A 339 -3.00 -16.82 6.47
N ASN A 340 -3.62 -15.95 7.27
CA ASN A 340 -5.07 -15.71 7.23
C ASN A 340 -5.46 -14.28 6.82
N ARG A 341 -4.50 -13.37 6.61
CA ARG A 341 -4.79 -11.95 6.31
C ARG A 341 -5.35 -11.71 4.92
N ASN A 342 -4.70 -12.26 3.89
CA ASN A 342 -5.13 -12.15 2.50
C ASN A 342 -4.58 -13.30 1.66
N VAL A 343 -5.28 -13.62 0.57
CA VAL A 343 -4.94 -14.75 -0.31
C VAL A 343 -3.61 -14.51 -1.04
N ARG A 344 -3.24 -13.26 -1.30
CA ARG A 344 -1.96 -12.91 -1.94
C ARG A 344 -0.76 -13.35 -1.09
N GLU A 345 -0.78 -13.10 0.21
CA GLU A 345 0.25 -13.57 1.15
C GLU A 345 0.25 -15.09 1.27
N LEU A 346 -0.91 -15.73 1.29
CA LEU A 346 -1.05 -17.18 1.36
C LEU A 346 -0.36 -17.86 0.16
N VAL A 347 -0.71 -17.42 -1.05
CA VAL A 347 -0.11 -17.92 -2.31
C VAL A 347 1.37 -17.53 -2.38
N GLY A 348 1.75 -16.34 -1.91
CA GLY A 348 3.14 -15.90 -1.85
C GLY A 348 3.99 -16.75 -0.92
N GLY A 349 3.46 -17.12 0.25
CA GLY A 349 4.11 -18.01 1.20
C GLY A 349 4.36 -19.41 0.62
N LEU A 350 3.35 -19.99 -0.03
CA LEU A 350 3.50 -21.27 -0.73
C LEU A 350 4.56 -21.18 -1.84
N ASN A 351 4.48 -20.17 -2.71
CA ASN A 351 5.46 -20.00 -3.79
C ASN A 351 6.88 -19.83 -3.25
N LYS A 352 7.06 -19.08 -2.15
CA LYS A 352 8.36 -18.86 -1.51
C LYS A 352 8.92 -20.18 -0.95
N LEU A 353 8.09 -20.97 -0.27
CA LEU A 353 8.48 -22.25 0.29
C LEU A 353 8.93 -23.24 -0.81
N ILE A 354 8.14 -23.35 -1.88
CA ILE A 354 8.45 -24.22 -3.02
C ILE A 354 9.72 -23.77 -3.72
N ALA A 355 9.86 -22.47 -3.99
CA ALA A 355 11.05 -21.92 -4.64
C ALA A 355 12.31 -22.20 -3.81
N TYR A 356 12.24 -22.04 -2.48
CA TYR A 356 13.37 -22.34 -1.61
C TYR A 356 13.74 -23.82 -1.66
N ALA A 357 12.77 -24.72 -1.50
CA ALA A 357 12.99 -26.17 -1.56
C ALA A 357 13.65 -26.60 -2.88
N GLN A 358 13.20 -26.05 -4.01
CA GLN A 358 13.80 -26.31 -5.32
C GLN A 358 15.23 -25.77 -5.44
N LEU A 359 15.51 -24.57 -4.92
CA LEU A 359 16.83 -23.94 -4.99
C LEU A 359 17.87 -24.60 -4.07
N THR A 360 17.45 -25.14 -2.92
CA THR A 360 18.33 -25.84 -1.98
C THR A 360 18.39 -27.34 -2.20
N GLY A 361 17.53 -27.89 -3.07
CA GLY A 361 17.40 -29.34 -3.27
C GLY A 361 16.83 -30.08 -2.06
N GLN A 362 16.18 -29.37 -1.13
CA GLN A 362 15.56 -29.95 0.05
C GLN A 362 14.10 -30.30 -0.23
N ALA A 363 13.58 -31.30 0.47
CA ALA A 363 12.15 -31.61 0.43
C ALA A 363 11.34 -30.56 1.21
N VAL A 364 10.12 -30.28 0.74
CA VAL A 364 9.20 -29.41 1.48
C VAL A 364 8.77 -30.12 2.76
N SER A 365 8.93 -29.46 3.91
CA SER A 365 8.57 -29.99 5.22
C SER A 365 8.01 -28.89 6.12
N LEU A 366 7.32 -29.28 7.20
CA LEU A 366 6.79 -28.35 8.19
C LEU A 366 7.91 -27.51 8.83
N GLN A 367 9.03 -28.14 9.19
CA GLN A 367 10.20 -27.46 9.73
C GLN A 367 10.72 -26.37 8.78
N LEU A 368 10.85 -26.71 7.49
CA LEU A 368 11.29 -25.75 6.49
C LEU A 368 10.31 -24.57 6.35
N ALA A 369 9.00 -24.85 6.41
CA ALA A 369 7.97 -23.82 6.37
C ALA A 369 8.07 -22.86 7.57
N GLU A 370 8.27 -23.39 8.77
CA GLU A 370 8.44 -22.58 9.99
C GLU A 370 9.68 -21.70 9.93
N GLU A 371 10.82 -22.24 9.51
CA GLU A 371 12.09 -21.51 9.40
C GLU A 371 12.01 -20.40 8.35
N GLN A 372 11.55 -20.71 7.13
CA GLN A 372 11.64 -19.81 5.98
C GLN A 372 10.51 -18.77 5.91
N LEU A 373 9.39 -19.01 6.58
CA LEU A 373 8.25 -18.11 6.58
C LEU A 373 8.19 -17.23 7.83
N THR A 374 9.20 -17.26 8.72
CA THR A 374 9.24 -16.49 9.97
C THR A 374 8.76 -15.04 9.82
N ASP A 375 9.17 -14.32 8.77
CA ASP A 375 8.73 -12.94 8.53
C ASP A 375 7.22 -12.82 8.21
N ILE A 376 6.71 -13.70 7.35
CA ILE A 376 5.29 -13.75 6.96
C ILE A 376 4.45 -14.21 8.15
N LEU A 377 4.93 -15.19 8.91
CA LEU A 377 4.29 -15.70 10.13
C LEU A 377 4.28 -14.61 11.21
N SER A 378 5.37 -13.88 11.41
CA SER A 378 5.46 -12.77 12.37
C SER A 378 4.59 -11.58 11.98
N ALA A 379 4.45 -11.32 10.68
CA ALA A 379 3.52 -10.31 10.17
C ALA A 379 2.06 -10.75 10.32
N ASN A 380 1.75 -12.05 10.18
CA ASN A 380 0.41 -12.62 10.32
C ASN A 380 -0.03 -12.86 11.77
N ARG A 381 0.91 -13.00 12.72
CA ARG A 381 0.59 -13.04 14.15
C ARG A 381 -0.27 -11.82 14.52
N ARG A 382 -1.39 -12.07 15.19
CA ARG A 382 -2.34 -11.06 15.64
C ARG A 382 -1.57 -10.05 16.49
N ARG A 383 -1.42 -8.82 16.02
CA ARG A 383 -0.77 -7.77 16.81
C ARG A 383 -1.74 -7.35 17.91
N ILE A 384 -1.50 -7.83 19.12
CA ILE A 384 -2.25 -7.44 20.30
C ILE A 384 -2.15 -5.91 20.43
N THR A 385 -3.30 -5.23 20.47
CA THR A 385 -3.35 -3.76 20.57
C THR A 385 -3.50 -3.33 22.03
N ILE A 386 -3.03 -2.13 22.39
CA ILE A 386 -3.23 -1.58 23.74
C ILE A 386 -4.74 -1.50 24.07
N ASP A 387 -5.58 -1.19 23.10
CA ASP A 387 -7.03 -1.13 23.26
C ASP A 387 -7.64 -2.51 23.59
N GLU A 388 -7.13 -3.58 22.97
CA GLU A 388 -7.54 -4.95 23.27
C GLU A 388 -7.07 -5.38 24.66
N ILE A 389 -5.83 -5.07 25.03
CA ILE A 389 -5.29 -5.30 26.38
C ILE A 389 -6.16 -4.60 27.42
N GLN A 390 -6.49 -3.32 27.20
CA GLN A 390 -7.38 -2.58 28.11
C GLN A 390 -8.74 -3.27 28.25
N ARG A 391 -9.34 -3.72 27.14
CA ARG A 391 -10.63 -4.41 27.15
C ARG A 391 -10.57 -5.71 27.95
N THR A 392 -9.58 -6.57 27.68
CA THR A 392 -9.43 -7.87 28.35
C THR A 392 -9.17 -7.69 29.85
N VAL A 393 -8.29 -6.75 30.22
CA VAL A 393 -8.00 -6.44 31.63
C VAL A 393 -9.23 -5.85 32.35
N CYS A 394 -9.98 -4.96 31.68
CA CYS A 394 -11.23 -4.42 32.21
C CYS A 394 -12.27 -5.52 32.49
N GLN A 395 -12.42 -6.46 31.55
CA GLN A 395 -13.34 -7.57 31.69
C GLN A 395 -12.93 -8.51 32.83
N PHE A 396 -11.63 -8.81 32.93
CA PHE A 396 -11.08 -9.68 33.97
C PHE A 396 -11.28 -9.10 35.38
N TYR A 397 -10.92 -7.83 35.58
CA TYR A 397 -11.05 -7.16 36.89
C TYR A 397 -12.42 -6.52 37.12
N ARG A 398 -13.35 -6.64 36.16
CA ARG A 398 -14.70 -6.05 36.21
C ARG A 398 -14.70 -4.55 36.48
N ILE A 399 -13.84 -3.82 35.77
CA ILE A 399 -13.78 -2.35 35.82
C ILE A 399 -14.17 -1.74 34.47
N ASP A 400 -14.73 -0.53 34.50
CA ASP A 400 -15.09 0.18 33.28
C ASP A 400 -13.84 0.63 32.49
N ARG A 401 -13.95 0.67 31.16
CA ARG A 401 -12.84 1.09 30.28
C ARG A 401 -12.43 2.54 30.51
N THR A 402 -13.35 3.42 30.86
CA THR A 402 -13.07 4.83 31.19
C THR A 402 -12.13 4.95 32.40
N GLU A 403 -12.15 3.98 33.31
CA GLU A 403 -11.26 3.95 34.47
C GLU A 403 -9.79 3.72 34.08
N MET A 404 -9.47 3.21 32.89
CA MET A 404 -8.08 3.10 32.41
C MET A 404 -7.44 4.48 32.21
N SER A 405 -8.23 5.50 31.85
CA SER A 405 -7.78 6.89 31.63
C SER A 405 -8.07 7.82 32.80
N SER A 406 -8.87 7.37 33.78
CA SER A 406 -9.28 8.13 34.97
C SER A 406 -8.11 8.54 35.87
N LYS A 407 -8.22 9.69 36.57
CA LYS A 407 -7.24 10.13 37.59
C LYS A 407 -7.41 9.41 38.94
N ARG A 408 -8.41 8.54 39.08
CA ARG A 408 -8.71 7.81 40.32
C ARG A 408 -7.53 6.95 40.77
N ARG A 409 -7.23 7.05 42.07
CA ARG A 409 -6.08 6.38 42.75
C ARG A 409 -6.49 5.20 43.65
N ALA A 410 -7.75 4.78 43.61
CA ALA A 410 -8.21 3.61 44.38
C ALA A 410 -7.47 2.35 43.91
N ARG A 411 -7.03 1.50 44.84
CA ARG A 411 -6.26 0.27 44.53
C ARG A 411 -6.99 -0.63 43.54
N ALA A 412 -8.30 -0.76 43.67
CA ALA A 412 -9.17 -1.54 42.77
C ALA A 412 -9.15 -1.07 41.31
N VAL A 413 -8.71 0.16 41.03
CA VAL A 413 -8.58 0.71 39.67
C VAL A 413 -7.11 0.82 39.26
N VAL A 414 -6.24 1.21 40.19
CA VAL A 414 -4.81 1.39 39.92
C VAL A 414 -4.13 0.07 39.59
N ARG A 415 -4.45 -1.03 40.30
CA ARG A 415 -3.86 -2.34 40.07
C ARG A 415 -4.15 -2.89 38.66
N PRO A 416 -5.43 -3.01 38.23
CA PRO A 416 -5.75 -3.42 36.86
C PRO A 416 -5.07 -2.54 35.81
N ARG A 417 -5.02 -1.23 36.04
CA ARG A 417 -4.36 -0.29 35.12
C ARG A 417 -2.85 -0.53 35.02
N GLN A 418 -2.18 -0.82 36.13
CA GLN A 418 -0.75 -1.18 36.15
C GLN A 418 -0.51 -2.50 35.43
N VAL A 419 -1.37 -3.50 35.63
CA VAL A 419 -1.34 -4.77 34.89
C VAL A 419 -1.51 -4.54 33.39
N ALA A 420 -2.45 -3.70 32.98
CA ALA A 420 -2.64 -3.34 31.57
C ALA A 420 -1.41 -2.62 30.98
N MET A 421 -0.75 -1.74 31.72
CA MET A 421 0.52 -1.10 31.30
C MET A 421 1.66 -2.11 31.16
N TYR A 422 1.77 -3.06 32.10
CA TYR A 422 2.72 -4.16 32.05
C TYR A 422 2.51 -5.03 30.81
N LEU A 423 1.28 -5.52 30.60
CA LEU A 423 0.93 -6.33 29.43
C LEU A 423 1.14 -5.55 28.12
N ALA A 424 0.81 -4.26 28.08
CA ALA A 424 1.10 -3.41 26.92
C ALA A 424 2.59 -3.32 26.62
N LYS A 425 3.45 -3.32 27.65
CA LYS A 425 4.90 -3.28 27.46
C LYS A 425 5.47 -4.62 26.98
N VAL A 426 4.91 -5.73 27.45
CA VAL A 426 5.37 -7.08 27.11
C VAL A 426 4.87 -7.54 25.73
N LEU A 427 3.60 -7.27 25.43
CA LEU A 427 2.91 -7.81 24.26
C LEU A 427 2.91 -6.88 23.03
N THR A 428 3.41 -5.65 23.18
CA THR A 428 3.43 -4.67 22.08
C THR A 428 4.78 -3.99 21.94
N PRO A 429 5.19 -3.59 20.72
CA PRO A 429 6.46 -2.90 20.49
C PRO A 429 6.43 -1.41 20.92
N ARG A 430 5.40 -0.96 21.66
CA ARG A 430 5.21 0.45 22.00
C ARG A 430 6.19 0.90 23.07
N SER A 431 6.68 2.13 22.93
CA SER A 431 7.54 2.79 23.89
C SER A 431 6.75 3.23 25.14
N TYR A 432 7.44 3.41 26.28
CA TYR A 432 6.81 3.88 27.52
C TYR A 432 6.00 5.19 27.35
N PRO A 433 6.47 6.20 26.59
CA PRO A 433 5.67 7.39 26.32
C PRO A 433 4.40 7.11 25.50
N GLU A 434 4.47 6.24 24.49
CA GLU A 434 3.30 5.88 23.67
C GLU A 434 2.24 5.13 24.49
N ILE A 435 2.68 4.23 25.37
CA ILE A 435 1.80 3.54 26.31
C ILE A 435 1.13 4.58 27.22
N GLY A 436 1.90 5.49 27.84
CA GLY A 436 1.39 6.53 28.73
C GLY A 436 0.28 7.40 28.08
N ARG A 437 0.45 7.77 26.80
CA ARG A 437 -0.58 8.50 26.03
C ARG A 437 -1.91 7.75 25.96
N LYS A 438 -1.87 6.41 25.78
CA LYS A 438 -3.08 5.55 25.70
C LYS A 438 -3.75 5.30 27.05
N PHE A 439 -3.11 5.65 28.16
CA PHE A 439 -3.68 5.60 29.50
C PHE A 439 -3.88 7.03 30.04
N GLY A 440 -4.65 7.86 29.32
CA GLY A 440 -5.04 9.20 29.78
C GLY A 440 -3.91 10.22 29.82
N GLY A 441 -2.91 10.11 28.93
CA GLY A 441 -1.82 11.10 28.83
C GLY A 441 -0.82 11.05 29.98
N ARG A 442 -0.57 9.87 30.55
CA ARG A 442 0.38 9.70 31.67
C ARG A 442 1.83 9.80 31.23
N ASP A 443 2.65 10.30 32.13
CA ASP A 443 4.10 10.39 31.94
C ASP A 443 4.74 9.00 31.81
N HIS A 444 5.78 8.91 30.99
CA HIS A 444 6.54 7.68 30.76
C HIS A 444 7.09 7.06 32.06
N SER A 445 7.47 7.90 33.03
CA SER A 445 7.95 7.48 34.36
C SER A 445 6.88 6.71 35.15
N THR A 446 5.61 7.08 35.01
CA THR A 446 4.47 6.37 35.63
C THR A 446 4.33 4.97 35.06
N VAL A 447 4.53 4.81 33.75
CA VAL A 447 4.47 3.51 33.07
C VAL A 447 5.64 2.63 33.50
N ILE A 448 6.86 3.18 33.57
CA ILE A 448 8.05 2.46 34.03
C ILE A 448 7.84 1.95 35.47
N HIS A 449 7.34 2.81 36.36
CA HIS A 449 7.03 2.42 37.74
C HIS A 449 5.95 1.32 37.79
N ALA A 450 4.90 1.43 36.99
CA ALA A 450 3.86 0.40 36.91
C ALA A 450 4.42 -0.95 36.46
N VAL A 451 5.25 -0.97 35.42
CA VAL A 451 5.88 -2.18 34.87
C VAL A 451 6.75 -2.86 35.92
N ARG A 452 7.70 -2.14 36.53
CA ARG A 452 8.58 -2.67 37.58
C ARG A 452 7.82 -3.20 38.77
N LEU A 453 6.78 -2.48 39.21
CA LEU A 453 5.95 -2.89 40.33
C LEU A 453 5.23 -4.22 40.04
N ILE A 454 4.69 -4.40 38.83
CA ILE A 454 4.05 -5.67 38.46
C ILE A 454 5.09 -6.80 38.36
N GLU A 455 6.26 -6.55 37.79
CA GLU A 455 7.36 -7.54 37.75
C GLU A 455 7.74 -8.03 39.15
N GLU A 456 7.92 -7.10 40.10
CA GLU A 456 8.21 -7.44 41.50
C GLU A 456 7.07 -8.24 42.14
N LEU A 457 5.81 -7.85 41.92
CA LEU A 457 4.68 -8.54 42.51
C LEU A 457 4.48 -9.94 41.96
N ARG A 458 4.73 -10.17 40.67
CA ARG A 458 4.68 -11.50 40.10
C ARG A 458 5.66 -12.48 40.76
N THR A 459 6.75 -11.98 41.35
CA THR A 459 7.69 -12.82 42.11
C THR A 459 7.28 -13.05 43.56
N ARG A 460 6.50 -12.14 44.16
CA ARG A 460 6.19 -12.14 45.60
C ARG A 460 4.76 -12.58 45.92
N ASP A 461 3.85 -12.47 44.96
CA ASP A 461 2.41 -12.66 45.11
C ASP A 461 1.92 -13.66 44.05
N ALA A 462 1.56 -14.87 44.50
CA ALA A 462 1.13 -15.96 43.64
C ALA A 462 -0.20 -15.67 42.93
N ASP A 463 -1.09 -14.90 43.56
CA ASP A 463 -2.38 -14.53 42.97
C ASP A 463 -2.16 -13.55 41.83
N MET A 464 -1.27 -12.56 42.01
CA MET A 464 -0.90 -11.62 40.96
C MET A 464 -0.24 -12.31 39.76
N ASP A 465 0.63 -13.30 39.98
CA ASP A 465 1.22 -14.05 38.88
C ASP A 465 0.19 -14.93 38.16
N GLY A 466 -0.73 -15.53 38.90
CA GLY A 466 -1.87 -16.28 38.35
C GLY A 466 -2.79 -15.44 37.47
N ASP A 467 -3.12 -14.23 37.91
CA ASP A 467 -3.89 -13.24 37.15
C ASP A 467 -3.19 -12.88 35.83
N VAL A 468 -1.90 -12.51 35.90
CA VAL A 468 -1.13 -12.11 34.72
C VAL A 468 -0.99 -13.26 33.72
N ARG A 469 -0.73 -14.49 34.17
CA ARG A 469 -0.66 -15.67 33.29
C ARG A 469 -2.00 -15.97 32.61
N SER A 470 -3.12 -15.76 33.31
CA SER A 470 -4.45 -15.96 32.75
C SER A 470 -4.76 -14.92 31.68
N LEU A 471 -4.42 -13.65 31.95
CA LEU A 471 -4.56 -12.56 30.99
C LEU A 471 -3.66 -12.75 29.76
N LEU A 472 -2.42 -13.21 29.94
CA LEU A 472 -1.51 -13.53 28.82
C LEU A 472 -2.11 -14.60 27.91
N ARG A 473 -2.59 -15.71 28.47
CA ARG A 473 -3.25 -16.77 27.68
C ARG A 473 -4.48 -16.29 26.92
N GLN A 474 -5.30 -15.43 27.53
CA GLN A 474 -6.50 -14.87 26.88
C GLN A 474 -6.17 -13.87 25.76
N LEU A 475 -5.02 -13.21 25.83
CA LEU A 475 -4.58 -12.25 24.80
C LEU A 475 -3.84 -12.92 23.64
N GLU A 476 -3.25 -14.10 23.89
CA GLU A 476 -2.54 -14.91 22.88
C GLU A 476 -3.45 -15.91 22.15
N SER A 477 -4.60 -16.26 22.73
CA SER A 477 -5.68 -17.02 22.07
C SER A 477 -6.49 -16.17 21.10
#